data_AF-R2PC36-F1
#
_entry.id   AF-R2PC36-F1
#
_cell.length_a   1.000
_cell.length_b   1.000
_cell.length_c   1.000
_cell.angle_alpha   90.00
_cell.angle_beta   90.00
_cell.angle_gamma   90.00
#
_symmetry.space_group_name_H-M   'P 1'
#
loop_
_entity.id
_entity.type
_entity.pdbx_description
1 polymer ?
#
loop_
_entity_poly.entity_id
_entity_poly.type
_entity_poly.pdbx_seq_one_letter_code
_entity_poly.pdbx_strand_id
1 'polypeptide(L)'
;MDNKKIIFSELVRQGFIFANKSHKILFQIESDDDLIKKLSDLTCALAYLTEAHSLYCDAEVFLKDNIETLDDRPEFTSLIDKFKVYNREFLNNVRTNHSHQWTDIEFRAFADSFRDAGILLNIDGVHSFVDSAKED
;
A
#
# COMPACT_ATOMS: atom_id res chain seq x y z
N MET A 1 13.99 20.60 -2.33
CA MET A 1 12.67 19.98 -2.52
C MET A 1 11.71 20.67 -1.58
N ASP A 2 10.51 21.06 -2.04
CA ASP A 2 9.52 21.73 -1.18
C ASP A 2 9.19 20.85 0.03
N ASN A 3 9.14 21.42 1.23
CA ASN A 3 8.88 20.70 2.49
C ASN A 3 7.58 19.88 2.41
N LYS A 4 6.56 20.39 1.70
CA LYS A 4 5.29 19.68 1.52
C LYS A 4 5.45 18.41 0.67
N LYS A 5 6.28 18.47 -0.36
CA LYS A 5 6.58 17.31 -1.22
C LYS A 5 7.33 16.23 -0.45
N ILE A 6 8.23 16.62 0.46
CA ILE A 6 8.93 15.69 1.37
C ILE A 6 7.94 14.99 2.29
N ILE A 7 7.06 15.74 2.96
CA ILE A 7 6.05 15.17 3.87
C ILE A 7 5.14 14.20 3.13
N PHE A 8 4.58 14.61 1.99
CA PHE A 8 3.72 13.74 1.19
C PHE A 8 4.46 12.48 0.71
N SER A 9 5.72 12.62 0.27
CA SER A 9 6.55 11.48 -0.15
C SER A 9 6.77 10.46 0.98
N GLU A 10 6.96 10.92 2.21
CA GLU A 10 7.19 10.02 3.35
C GLU A 10 5.90 9.30 3.76
N LEU A 11 4.75 9.98 3.76
CA LEU A 11 3.45 9.36 4.03
C LEU A 11 3.17 8.21 3.06
N VAL A 12 3.27 8.46 1.75
CA VAL A 12 2.97 7.43 0.75
C VAL A 12 4.02 6.30 0.75
N ARG A 13 5.30 6.63 1.00
CA ARG A 13 6.37 5.63 1.10
C ARG A 13 6.17 4.70 2.27
N GLN A 14 5.93 5.23 3.46
CA GLN A 14 5.68 4.41 4.66
C GLN A 14 4.39 3.60 4.49
N GLY A 15 3.33 4.22 3.94
CA GLY A 15 2.09 3.53 3.63
C GLY A 15 2.31 2.34 2.70
N PHE A 16 3.11 2.51 1.65
CA PHE A 16 3.46 1.42 0.74
C PHE A 16 4.26 0.31 1.43
N ILE A 17 5.25 0.64 2.27
CA ILE A 17 6.04 -0.34 3.02
C ILE A 17 5.14 -1.20 3.91
N PHE A 18 4.20 -0.60 4.64
CA PHE A 18 3.29 -1.35 5.49
C PHE A 18 2.27 -2.15 4.70
N ALA A 19 1.74 -1.61 3.60
CA ALA A 19 0.86 -2.37 2.70
C ALA A 19 1.56 -3.60 2.12
N ASN A 20 2.83 -3.47 1.72
CA ASN A 20 3.65 -4.59 1.24
C ASN A 20 3.89 -5.65 2.32
N LYS A 21 4.19 -5.26 3.56
CA LYS A 21 4.29 -6.21 4.69
C LYS A 21 2.98 -6.96 4.93
N SER A 22 1.86 -6.24 4.88
CA SER A 22 0.52 -6.81 4.99
C SER A 22 0.26 -7.85 3.90
N HIS A 23 0.54 -7.52 2.64
CA HIS A 23 0.38 -8.41 1.49
C HIS A 23 1.26 -9.67 1.65
N LYS A 24 2.58 -9.51 1.86
CA LYS A 24 3.50 -10.66 1.99
C LYS A 24 3.07 -11.64 3.07
N ILE A 25 2.66 -11.15 4.24
CA ILE A 25 2.23 -12.02 5.33
C ILE A 25 0.95 -12.77 4.96
N LEU A 26 -0.04 -12.10 4.36
CA LEU A 26 -1.28 -12.76 3.93
C LEU A 26 -1.01 -13.96 3.01
N PHE A 27 -0.11 -13.81 2.05
CA PHE A 27 0.22 -14.86 1.08
C PHE A 27 1.07 -16.00 1.69
N GLN A 28 1.78 -15.74 2.80
CA GLN A 28 2.52 -16.77 3.52
C GLN A 28 1.61 -17.66 4.39
N ILE A 29 0.47 -17.14 4.88
CA ILE A 29 -0.46 -17.85 5.77
C ILE A 29 -1.02 -19.14 5.15
N GLU A 30 -1.23 -19.18 3.84
CA GLU A 30 -1.80 -20.36 3.18
C GLU A 30 -0.91 -21.61 3.28
N SER A 31 0.41 -21.41 3.42
CA SER A 31 1.41 -22.49 3.40
C SER A 31 1.67 -23.15 4.76
N ASP A 32 1.17 -22.56 5.85
CA ASP A 32 1.39 -23.08 7.20
C ASP A 32 0.33 -24.13 7.57
N ASP A 33 0.60 -25.04 8.50
CA ASP A 33 -0.40 -25.97 9.06
C ASP A 33 -0.75 -25.62 10.52
N ASP A 34 0.03 -24.75 11.17
CA ASP A 34 -0.20 -24.31 12.55
C ASP A 34 -1.27 -23.21 12.61
N LEU A 35 -2.46 -23.58 13.11
CA LEU A 35 -3.59 -22.66 13.29
C LEU A 35 -3.28 -21.47 14.20
N ILE A 36 -2.45 -21.64 15.22
CA ILE A 36 -2.09 -20.54 16.14
C ILE A 36 -1.22 -19.54 15.40
N LYS A 37 -0.24 -20.04 14.64
CA LYS A 37 0.63 -19.21 13.83
C LYS A 37 -0.14 -18.48 12.72
N LYS A 38 -1.04 -19.16 12.00
CA LYS A 38 -1.93 -18.53 11.02
C LYS A 38 -2.71 -17.35 11.60
N LEU A 39 -3.28 -17.53 12.78
CA LEU A 39 -4.05 -16.47 13.43
C LEU A 39 -3.16 -15.28 13.85
N SER A 40 -1.97 -15.56 14.37
CA SER A 40 -0.97 -14.53 14.72
C SER A 40 -0.53 -13.75 13.48
N ASP A 41 -0.17 -14.45 12.41
CA ASP A 41 0.28 -13.85 11.15
C ASP A 41 -0.84 -13.02 10.52
N LEU A 42 -2.09 -13.52 10.51
CA LEU A 42 -3.25 -12.76 10.04
C LEU A 42 -3.45 -11.47 10.86
N THR A 43 -3.26 -11.55 12.18
CA THR A 43 -3.36 -10.38 13.07
C THR A 43 -2.29 -9.34 12.72
N CYS A 44 -1.04 -9.79 12.50
CA CYS A 44 0.04 -8.90 12.06
C CYS A 44 -0.24 -8.28 10.68
N ALA A 45 -0.75 -9.06 9.73
CA ALA A 45 -1.09 -8.57 8.41
C ALA A 45 -2.17 -7.48 8.47
N LEU A 46 -3.21 -7.68 9.27
CA LEU A 46 -4.27 -6.68 9.50
C LEU A 46 -3.75 -5.43 10.22
N ALA A 47 -2.84 -5.57 11.18
CA ALA A 47 -2.22 -4.44 11.87
C ALA A 47 -1.40 -3.58 10.91
N TYR A 48 -0.58 -4.20 10.06
CA TYR A 48 0.17 -3.47 9.03
C TYR A 48 -0.74 -2.82 7.99
N LEU A 49 -1.82 -3.48 7.59
CA LEU A 49 -2.81 -2.87 6.68
C LEU A 49 -3.46 -1.63 7.33
N THR A 50 -3.78 -1.70 8.62
CA THR A 50 -4.37 -0.59 9.38
C THR A 50 -3.43 0.61 9.46
N GLU A 51 -2.14 0.36 9.67
CA GLU A 51 -1.10 1.40 9.65
C GLU A 51 -1.00 2.04 8.26
N ALA A 52 -0.93 1.22 7.20
CA ALA A 52 -0.93 1.71 5.82
C ALA A 52 -2.18 2.56 5.52
N HIS A 53 -3.36 2.10 5.96
CA HIS A 53 -4.61 2.82 5.78
C HIS A 53 -4.59 4.20 6.44
N SER A 54 -4.06 4.27 7.66
CA SER A 54 -3.95 5.53 8.40
C SER A 54 -3.03 6.52 7.66
N LEU A 55 -1.87 6.05 7.19
CA LEU A 55 -0.93 6.86 6.42
C LEU A 55 -1.51 7.36 5.08
N TYR A 56 -2.30 6.53 4.39
CA TYR A 56 -2.96 6.95 3.15
C TYR A 56 -4.15 7.88 3.37
N CYS A 57 -4.87 7.76 4.50
CA CYS A 57 -5.84 8.77 4.91
C CYS A 57 -5.18 10.12 5.16
N ASP A 58 -4.06 10.13 5.90
CA ASP A 58 -3.29 11.35 6.15
C ASP A 58 -2.73 11.94 4.85
N ALA A 59 -2.20 11.09 3.95
CA ALA A 59 -1.72 11.50 2.64
C ALA A 59 -2.84 12.14 1.80
N GLU A 60 -4.05 11.58 1.82
CA GLU A 60 -5.19 12.12 1.08
C GLU A 60 -5.62 13.50 1.58
N VAL A 61 -5.72 13.67 2.91
CA VAL A 61 -6.04 14.97 3.51
C VAL A 61 -4.93 15.98 3.17
N PHE A 62 -3.67 15.58 3.34
CA PHE A 62 -2.53 16.44 3.06
C PHE A 62 -2.46 16.86 1.59
N LEU A 63 -2.74 15.95 0.65
CA LEU A 63 -2.78 16.25 -0.78
C LEU A 63 -3.84 17.31 -1.09
N LYS A 64 -5.06 17.14 -0.57
CA LYS A 64 -6.16 18.10 -0.79
C LYS A 64 -5.83 19.49 -0.26
N ASP A 65 -5.22 19.57 0.92
CA ASP A 65 -4.85 20.83 1.55
C ASP A 65 -3.65 21.53 0.87
N ASN A 66 -2.91 20.81 0.02
CA ASN A 66 -1.66 21.30 -0.58
C ASN A 66 -1.61 21.11 -2.11
N ILE A 67 -2.76 20.97 -2.76
CA ILE A 67 -2.88 20.59 -4.18
C ILE A 67 -2.11 21.55 -5.11
N GLU A 68 -2.15 22.84 -4.84
CA GLU A 68 -1.44 23.87 -5.60
C GLU A 68 0.09 23.72 -5.50
N THR A 69 0.60 23.29 -4.36
CA THR A 69 2.05 23.09 -4.14
C THR A 69 2.53 21.73 -4.66
N LEU A 70 1.62 20.77 -4.81
CA LEU A 70 1.88 19.44 -5.33
C LEU A 70 1.60 19.33 -6.84
N ASP A 71 1.43 20.46 -7.52
CA ASP A 71 1.20 20.58 -8.97
C ASP A 71 -0.06 19.84 -9.48
N ASP A 72 -1.06 19.58 -8.63
CA ASP A 72 -2.32 18.89 -8.99
C ASP A 72 -2.11 17.65 -9.90
N ARG A 73 -1.17 16.78 -9.51
CA ARG A 73 -0.79 15.61 -10.30
C ARG A 73 -1.83 14.49 -10.15
N PRO A 74 -2.46 14.03 -11.26
CA PRO A 74 -3.46 12.95 -11.19
C PRO A 74 -2.90 11.63 -10.66
N GLU A 75 -1.59 11.40 -10.79
CA GLU A 75 -0.89 10.21 -10.27
C GLU A 75 -1.00 10.11 -8.74
N PHE A 76 -1.06 11.23 -8.03
CA PHE A 76 -1.17 11.23 -6.56
C PHE A 76 -2.56 10.80 -6.10
N THR A 77 -3.61 11.28 -6.77
CA THR A 77 -4.98 10.82 -6.51
C THR A 77 -5.17 9.37 -6.94
N SER A 78 -4.62 8.99 -8.10
CA SER A 78 -4.67 7.62 -8.61
C SER A 78 -4.04 6.63 -7.63
N LEU A 79 -2.89 6.98 -7.05
CA LEU A 79 -2.22 6.18 -6.02
C LEU A 79 -3.13 5.91 -4.82
N ILE A 80 -3.73 6.97 -4.26
CA ILE A 80 -4.63 6.86 -3.11
C ILE A 80 -5.84 5.98 -3.45
N ASP A 81 -6.44 6.17 -4.63
CA ASP A 81 -7.61 5.40 -5.06
C ASP A 81 -7.26 3.92 -5.25
N LYS A 82 -6.10 3.62 -5.85
CA LYS A 82 -5.62 2.24 -6.01
C LYS A 82 -5.33 1.57 -4.67
N PHE A 83 -4.76 2.29 -3.71
CA PHE A 83 -4.61 1.79 -2.35
C PHE A 83 -5.98 1.43 -1.73
N LYS A 84 -6.99 2.30 -1.87
CA LYS A 84 -8.34 2.05 -1.33
C LYS A 84 -9.00 0.81 -1.94
N VAL A 85 -8.78 0.55 -3.23
CA VAL A 85 -9.27 -0.66 -3.90
C VAL A 85 -8.58 -1.89 -3.31
N TYR A 86 -7.24 -1.90 -3.26
CA TYR A 86 -6.46 -2.97 -2.64
C TYR A 86 -6.88 -3.23 -1.18
N ASN A 87 -6.94 -2.20 -0.35
CA ASN A 87 -7.31 -2.30 1.07
C ASN A 87 -8.69 -2.94 1.26
N ARG A 88 -9.66 -2.54 0.44
CA ARG A 88 -11.01 -3.12 0.49
C ARG A 88 -11.00 -4.59 0.05
N GLU A 89 -10.26 -4.92 -1.00
CA GLU A 89 -10.17 -6.27 -1.50
C GLU A 89 -9.47 -7.20 -0.50
N PHE A 90 -8.39 -6.75 0.13
CA PHE A 90 -7.72 -7.49 1.20
C PHE A 90 -8.70 -7.82 2.34
N LEU A 91 -9.45 -6.84 2.84
CA LEU A 91 -10.42 -7.07 3.92
C LEU A 91 -11.57 -7.98 3.49
N ASN A 92 -12.02 -7.86 2.23
CA ASN A 92 -13.01 -8.78 1.66
C ASN A 92 -12.49 -10.20 1.56
N ASN A 93 -11.23 -10.37 1.19
CA ASN A 93 -10.58 -11.67 1.17
C ASN A 93 -10.57 -12.27 2.57
N VAL A 94 -9.99 -11.57 3.56
CA VAL A 94 -9.96 -12.04 4.96
C VAL A 94 -11.36 -12.40 5.47
N ARG A 95 -12.38 -11.62 5.12
CA ARG A 95 -13.77 -11.86 5.53
C ARG A 95 -14.41 -13.09 4.88
N THR A 96 -14.09 -13.37 3.62
CA THR A 96 -14.77 -14.40 2.82
C THR A 96 -13.91 -15.64 2.54
N ASN A 97 -12.62 -15.57 2.89
CA ASN A 97 -11.59 -16.54 2.59
C ASN A 97 -11.63 -16.99 1.11
N HIS A 98 -11.75 -16.02 0.20
CA HIS A 98 -11.78 -16.31 -1.23
C HIS A 98 -10.37 -16.45 -1.79
N SER A 99 -10.25 -16.67 -3.11
CA SER A 99 -8.92 -16.76 -3.74
C SER A 99 -8.13 -15.45 -3.61
N HIS A 100 -6.88 -15.56 -3.15
CA HIS A 100 -5.93 -14.46 -3.07
C HIS A 100 -5.56 -13.82 -4.41
N GLN A 101 -5.90 -14.44 -5.54
CA GLN A 101 -5.55 -13.96 -6.87
C GLN A 101 -6.06 -12.52 -7.12
N TRP A 102 -7.29 -12.20 -6.70
CA TRP A 102 -7.83 -10.85 -6.87
C TRP A 102 -7.12 -9.84 -5.96
N THR A 103 -6.82 -10.23 -4.73
CA THR A 103 -6.04 -9.39 -3.80
C THR A 103 -4.64 -9.10 -4.35
N ASP A 104 -3.98 -10.08 -4.98
CA ASP A 104 -2.68 -9.89 -5.62
C ASP A 104 -2.75 -8.93 -6.81
N ILE A 105 -3.76 -9.08 -7.67
CA ILE A 105 -3.97 -8.21 -8.84
C ILE A 105 -4.12 -6.75 -8.38
N GLU A 106 -4.95 -6.50 -7.37
CA GLU A 106 -5.17 -5.14 -6.86
C GLU A 106 -3.92 -4.59 -6.15
N PHE A 107 -3.17 -5.43 -5.43
CA PHE A 107 -1.90 -5.02 -4.84
C PHE A 107 -0.88 -4.61 -5.91
N ARG A 108 -0.74 -5.40 -6.98
CA ARG A 108 0.19 -5.11 -8.09
C ARG A 108 -0.18 -3.82 -8.82
N ALA A 109 -1.48 -3.56 -9.02
CA ALA A 109 -1.98 -2.32 -9.60
C ALA A 109 -1.69 -1.11 -8.70
N PHE A 110 -1.86 -1.27 -7.38
CA PHE A 110 -1.44 -0.27 -6.40
C PHE A 110 0.07 -0.03 -6.43
N ALA A 111 0.88 -1.09 -6.51
CA ALA A 111 2.34 -0.98 -6.56
C ALA A 111 2.86 -0.29 -7.83
N ASP A 112 2.22 -0.50 -8.99
CA ASP A 112 2.53 0.26 -10.21
C ASP A 112 2.19 1.75 -10.03
N SER A 113 1.03 2.06 -9.45
CA SER A 113 0.66 3.45 -9.17
C SER A 113 1.61 4.12 -8.17
N PHE A 114 2.12 3.37 -7.19
CA PHE A 114 3.16 3.84 -6.28
C PHE A 114 4.47 4.12 -7.01
N ARG A 115 4.83 3.29 -8.00
CA ARG A 115 6.00 3.55 -8.84
C ARG A 115 5.87 4.90 -9.56
N ASP A 116 4.75 5.11 -10.22
CA ASP A 116 4.49 6.31 -11.03
C ASP A 116 4.52 7.58 -10.17
N ALA A 117 3.79 7.58 -9.05
CA ALA A 117 3.79 8.68 -8.10
C ALA A 117 5.17 8.87 -7.43
N GLY A 118 5.85 7.78 -7.08
CA GLY A 118 7.14 7.81 -6.41
C GLY A 118 8.26 8.40 -7.27
N ILE A 119 8.24 8.17 -8.58
CA ILE A 119 9.14 8.85 -9.53
C ILE A 119 8.93 10.37 -9.46
N LEU A 120 7.67 10.83 -9.52
CA LEU A 120 7.35 12.26 -9.44
C LEU A 120 7.72 12.87 -8.09
N LEU A 121 7.66 12.08 -7.01
CA LEU A 121 8.02 12.47 -5.66
C LEU A 121 9.51 12.37 -5.35
N ASN A 122 10.32 11.85 -6.29
CA ASN A 122 11.74 11.54 -6.08
C ASN A 122 11.98 10.61 -4.87
N ILE A 123 11.14 9.57 -4.72
CA ILE A 123 11.35 8.55 -3.69
C ILE A 123 12.54 7.67 -4.10
N ASP A 124 13.59 7.69 -3.30
CA ASP A 124 14.77 6.87 -3.52
C ASP A 124 14.44 5.37 -3.55
N GLY A 125 14.95 4.66 -4.56
CA GLY A 125 14.78 3.22 -4.68
C GLY A 125 13.35 2.77 -5.02
N VAL A 126 12.51 3.65 -5.57
CA VAL A 126 11.11 3.31 -5.91
C VAL A 126 11.00 2.06 -6.80
N HIS A 127 11.88 1.91 -7.80
CA HIS A 127 11.90 0.73 -8.66
C HIS A 127 12.18 -0.55 -7.85
N SER A 128 13.26 -0.58 -7.07
CA SER A 128 13.59 -1.72 -6.22
C SER A 128 12.50 -2.06 -5.19
N PHE A 129 11.81 -1.07 -4.64
CA PHE A 129 10.70 -1.32 -3.72
C PHE A 129 9.54 -2.04 -4.41
N VAL A 130 9.16 -1.61 -5.61
CA VAL A 130 8.04 -2.19 -6.34
C VAL A 130 8.41 -3.55 -6.91
N ASP A 131 9.62 -3.70 -7.44
CA ASP A 131 10.07 -4.96 -8.02
C ASP A 131 10.14 -6.06 -6.94
N SER A 132 10.71 -5.76 -5.76
CA SER A 132 10.73 -6.69 -4.62
C SER A 132 9.35 -6.96 -4.00
N ALA A 133 8.36 -6.10 -4.23
CA ALA A 133 6.98 -6.31 -3.81
C ALA A 133 6.21 -7.23 -4.77
N LYS A 134 6.71 -7.41 -6.00
CA LYS A 134 6.07 -8.21 -7.06
C LYS A 134 6.70 -9.59 -7.27
N GLU A 135 7.82 -9.86 -6.62
CA GLU A 135 8.61 -11.09 -6.77
C GLU A 135 8.12 -12.30 -5.95
N ASP A 136 6.93 -12.23 -5.32
CA ASP A 136 6.33 -13.34 -4.56
C ASP A 136 5.18 -14.03 -5.33
#